data_AF-A0A7S3APP6-F1
#
_entry.id   AF-A0A7S3APP6-F1
#
_cell.length_a   1.000
_cell.length_b   1.000
_cell.length_c   1.000
_cell.angle_alpha   90.00
_cell.angle_beta   90.00
_cell.angle_gamma   90.00
#
_symmetry.space_group_name_H-M   'P 1'
#
loop_
_entity.id
_entity.type
_entity.pdbx_description
1 polymer ?
#
loop_
_entity_poly.entity_id
_entity_poly.type
_entity_poly.pdbx_seq_one_letter_code
_entity_poly.pdbx_strand_id
1 'polypeptide(L)'
;SFESMAPTLLQQHWGLHAGQPDDTCSGGFTKGCTGVNVMAERNYPVDSMIDVYFGTQPTSYFNSTGEAVFKKQLYQSMLAQALNIKSNIEERRGSNQLGVIVWQYNEIW
;
A
#
# COMPACT_ATOMS: atom_id res chain seq x y z
N SER A 1 -0.37 5.50 -10.65
CA SER A 1 0.40 5.17 -9.41
C SER A 1 1.63 4.35 -9.76
N PHE A 2 2.51 4.02 -8.79
CA PHE A 2 3.65 3.11 -9.04
C PHE A 2 3.18 1.80 -9.67
N GLU A 3 2.05 1.26 -9.21
CA GLU A 3 1.49 -0.01 -9.67
C GLU A 3 0.98 0.07 -11.11
N SER A 4 0.46 1.21 -11.55
CA SER A 4 0.10 1.43 -12.95
C SER A 4 1.31 1.53 -13.88
N MET A 5 2.46 1.96 -13.34
CA MET A 5 3.70 2.10 -14.08
C MET A 5 4.62 0.88 -13.96
N ALA A 6 4.38 -0.02 -13.00
CA ALA A 6 5.14 -1.26 -12.83
C ALA A 6 5.24 -2.14 -14.11
N PRO A 7 4.23 -2.20 -15.01
CA PRO A 7 4.35 -2.92 -16.28
C PRO A 7 5.43 -2.37 -17.22
N THR A 8 5.89 -1.12 -17.04
CA THR A 8 6.99 -0.55 -17.86
C THR A 8 8.37 -0.90 -17.32
N LEU A 9 8.45 -1.47 -16.10
CA LEU A 9 9.70 -1.92 -15.50
C LEU A 9 10.08 -3.31 -16.01
N LEU A 10 11.37 -3.64 -15.92
CA LEU A 10 11.86 -5.00 -16.14
C LEU A 10 11.24 -5.95 -15.10
N GLN A 11 11.00 -7.21 -15.50
CA GLN A 11 10.34 -8.22 -14.67
C GLN A 11 11.01 -8.45 -13.30
N GLN A 12 12.33 -8.26 -13.22
CA GLN A 12 13.11 -8.33 -11.98
C GLN A 12 12.76 -7.23 -10.96
N HIS A 13 11.97 -6.23 -11.34
CA HIS A 13 11.46 -5.16 -10.49
C HIS A 13 9.95 -5.25 -10.27
N TRP A 14 9.30 -6.33 -10.74
CA TRP A 14 7.87 -6.53 -10.51
C TRP A 14 7.65 -7.03 -9.09
N GLY A 15 7.44 -6.10 -8.19
CA GLY A 15 7.17 -6.35 -6.78
C GLY A 15 6.78 -5.03 -6.11
N LEU A 16 6.15 -5.11 -4.95
CA LEU A 16 5.72 -3.92 -4.20
C LEU A 16 6.91 -2.99 -3.91
N HIS A 17 8.05 -3.54 -3.50
CA HIS A 17 9.27 -2.76 -3.25
C HIS A 17 10.20 -2.64 -4.47
N ALA A 18 9.83 -3.20 -5.62
CA ALA A 18 10.73 -3.31 -6.78
C ALA A 18 12.09 -3.97 -6.50
N GLY A 19 12.16 -4.81 -5.44
CA GLY A 19 13.40 -5.43 -4.96
C GLY A 19 14.27 -4.55 -4.04
N GLN A 20 13.77 -3.37 -3.64
CA GLN A 20 14.39 -2.52 -2.62
C GLN A 20 14.10 -3.03 -1.21
N PRO A 21 14.88 -2.67 -0.19
CA PRO A 21 14.59 -3.00 1.21
C PRO A 21 13.26 -2.44 1.70
N ASP A 22 12.71 -3.06 2.76
CA ASP A 22 11.49 -2.63 3.43
C ASP A 22 11.63 -1.21 4.00
N ASP A 23 10.54 -0.46 3.99
CA ASP A 23 10.46 0.85 4.64
C ASP A 23 9.93 0.70 6.06
N THR A 24 10.32 1.63 6.92
CA THR A 24 9.79 1.69 8.29
C THR A 24 8.67 2.71 8.32
N CYS A 25 7.43 2.22 8.38
CA CYS A 25 6.25 3.05 8.52
C CYS A 25 5.70 3.05 9.94
N SER A 26 5.23 4.22 10.38
CA SER A 26 4.46 4.39 11.60
C SER A 26 3.15 5.11 11.31
N GLY A 27 2.14 4.91 12.17
CA GLY A 27 0.81 5.51 12.03
C GLY A 27 -0.10 4.76 11.06
N GLY A 28 -1.38 5.13 11.03
CA GLY A 28 -2.36 4.62 10.07
C GLY A 28 -2.56 5.63 8.94
N PHE A 29 -3.52 6.52 9.12
CA PHE A 29 -3.80 7.61 8.17
C PHE A 29 -2.78 8.76 8.27
N THR A 30 -2.34 9.10 9.48
CA THR A 30 -1.20 10.02 9.74
C THR A 30 0.11 9.26 9.63
N LYS A 31 0.37 8.68 8.46
CA LYS A 31 1.57 7.87 8.31
C LYS A 31 2.84 8.73 8.33
N GLY A 32 3.91 8.16 8.86
CA GLY A 32 5.28 8.61 8.61
C GLY A 32 6.11 7.41 8.20
N CYS A 33 6.55 7.36 6.95
CA CYS A 33 7.38 6.28 6.42
C CYS A 33 8.77 6.80 6.08
N THR A 34 9.78 6.01 6.43
CA THR A 34 11.18 6.26 6.12
C THR A 34 11.77 5.03 5.44
N GLY A 35 12.26 5.20 4.22
CA GLY A 35 12.80 4.11 3.40
C GLY A 35 13.23 4.61 2.04
N VAL A 36 13.94 3.75 1.30
CA VAL A 36 14.39 4.01 -0.08
C VAL A 36 13.48 3.38 -1.12
N ASN A 37 12.49 2.59 -0.68
CA ASN A 37 11.52 1.98 -1.57
C ASN A 37 10.44 3.00 -2.00
N VAL A 38 9.76 2.68 -3.10
CA VAL A 38 8.67 3.49 -3.64
C VAL A 38 7.41 3.52 -2.76
N MET A 39 7.29 2.58 -1.81
CA MET A 39 6.14 2.50 -0.89
C MET A 39 6.24 3.51 0.26
N ALA A 40 7.45 3.96 0.59
CA ALA A 40 7.69 5.05 1.52
C ALA A 40 7.01 6.35 1.06
N GLU A 41 6.95 6.60 -0.25
CA GLU A 41 6.35 7.79 -0.85
C GLU A 41 4.81 7.78 -0.93
N ARG A 42 4.15 6.63 -0.69
CA ARG A 42 2.68 6.57 -0.71
C ARG A 42 2.05 7.45 0.37
N ASN A 43 0.73 7.53 0.45
CA ASN A 43 -0.01 8.23 1.51
C ASN A 43 -0.64 7.31 2.57
N TYR A 44 -0.47 6.00 2.46
CA TYR A 44 -0.79 5.01 3.53
C TYR A 44 0.36 3.99 3.67
N PRO A 45 0.51 3.33 4.84
CA PRO A 45 1.56 2.35 5.08
C PRO A 45 1.15 1.00 4.48
N VAL A 46 1.73 0.60 3.35
CA VAL A 46 1.24 -0.57 2.60
C VAL A 46 1.57 -1.87 3.32
N ASP A 47 2.83 -2.05 3.71
CA ASP A 47 3.35 -3.27 4.34
C ASP A 47 2.58 -3.60 5.62
N SER A 48 2.47 -2.62 6.52
CA SER A 48 1.75 -2.78 7.77
C SER A 48 0.28 -3.12 7.56
N MET A 49 -0.35 -2.57 6.52
CA MET A 49 -1.76 -2.88 6.21
C MET A 49 -1.91 -4.28 5.65
N ILE A 50 -0.96 -4.74 4.83
CA ILE A 50 -0.95 -6.13 4.34
C ILE A 50 -0.79 -7.08 5.53
N ASP A 51 0.14 -6.82 6.44
CA ASP A 51 0.37 -7.65 7.62
C ASP A 51 -0.85 -7.68 8.56
N VAL A 52 -1.52 -6.54 8.77
CA VAL A 52 -2.71 -6.46 9.64
C VAL A 52 -3.89 -7.24 9.06
N TYR A 53 -4.15 -7.14 7.75
CA TYR A 53 -5.34 -7.76 7.15
C TYR A 53 -5.12 -9.19 6.63
N PHE A 54 -3.89 -9.55 6.23
CA PHE A 54 -3.57 -10.84 5.64
C PHE A 54 -2.59 -11.67 6.48
N GLY A 55 -2.24 -11.20 7.67
CA GLY A 55 -1.29 -11.81 8.58
C GLY A 55 0.15 -11.46 8.23
N THR A 56 1.04 -11.54 9.23
CA THR A 56 2.46 -11.23 9.09
C THR A 56 3.10 -12.09 8.01
N GLN A 57 3.62 -11.43 6.99
CA GLN A 57 4.30 -12.11 5.89
C GLN A 57 5.76 -12.41 6.26
N PRO A 58 6.40 -13.40 5.59
CA PRO A 58 7.84 -13.62 5.73
C PRO A 58 8.63 -12.35 5.37
N THR A 59 9.78 -12.13 5.99
CA THR A 59 10.67 -10.97 5.71
C THR A 59 11.10 -10.85 4.25
N SER A 60 11.10 -11.95 3.49
CA SER A 60 11.40 -11.91 2.06
C SER A 60 10.20 -11.57 1.18
N TYR A 61 8.99 -11.45 1.74
CA TYR A 61 7.77 -11.34 0.97
C TYR A 61 7.74 -10.06 0.14
N PHE A 62 7.90 -8.89 0.77
CA PHE A 62 7.78 -7.60 0.07
C PHE A 62 8.94 -7.32 -0.90
N ASN A 63 10.11 -7.94 -0.64
CA ASN A 63 11.30 -7.84 -1.47
C ASN A 63 11.32 -8.84 -2.63
N SER A 64 10.42 -9.83 -2.63
CA SER A 64 10.33 -10.80 -3.71
C SER A 64 9.72 -10.20 -4.97
N THR A 65 10.29 -10.56 -6.12
CA THR A 65 9.93 -10.02 -7.43
C THR A 65 9.52 -11.12 -8.40
N GLY A 66 8.61 -10.81 -9.32
CA GLY A 66 8.11 -11.70 -10.37
C GLY A 66 6.63 -11.47 -10.63
N GLU A 67 6.12 -11.97 -11.76
CA GLU A 67 4.74 -11.67 -12.19
C GLU A 67 3.67 -12.18 -11.21
N ALA A 68 3.76 -13.45 -10.82
CA ALA A 68 2.78 -14.05 -9.89
C ALA A 68 2.85 -13.40 -8.51
N VAL A 69 4.06 -13.07 -8.06
CA VAL A 69 4.32 -12.39 -6.79
C VAL A 69 3.74 -10.98 -6.81
N PHE A 70 4.05 -10.21 -7.85
CA PHE A 70 3.56 -8.84 -8.01
C PHE A 70 2.04 -8.79 -8.06
N LYS A 71 1.39 -9.67 -8.84
CA LYS A 71 -0.08 -9.76 -8.90
C LYS A 71 -0.68 -10.05 -7.53
N LYS A 72 -0.08 -10.94 -6.74
CA LYS A 72 -0.53 -11.27 -5.37
C LYS A 72 -0.37 -10.07 -4.44
N GLN A 73 0.82 -9.47 -4.39
CA GLN A 73 1.11 -8.30 -3.55
C GLN A 73 0.22 -7.11 -3.91
N LEU A 74 0.04 -6.84 -5.21
CA LEU A 74 -0.83 -5.79 -5.73
C LEU A 74 -2.29 -5.99 -5.31
N TYR A 75 -2.79 -7.22 -5.40
CA TYR A 75 -4.15 -7.53 -4.96
C TYR A 75 -4.33 -7.27 -3.46
N GLN A 76 -3.37 -7.71 -2.65
CA GLN A 76 -3.40 -7.49 -1.21
C GLN A 76 -3.29 -6.00 -0.86
N SER A 77 -2.43 -5.23 -1.52
CA SER A 77 -2.29 -3.79 -1.26
C SER A 77 -3.58 -3.03 -1.58
N MET A 78 -4.23 -3.33 -2.71
CA MET A 78 -5.50 -2.70 -3.08
C MET A 78 -6.63 -3.02 -2.10
N LEU A 79 -6.75 -4.29 -1.67
CA LEU A 79 -7.74 -4.67 -0.66
C LEU A 79 -7.45 -4.04 0.70
N ALA A 80 -6.20 -4.05 1.13
CA ALA A 80 -5.79 -3.46 2.40
C ALA A 80 -6.09 -1.95 2.42
N GLN A 81 -5.82 -1.25 1.31
CA GLN A 81 -6.18 0.16 1.15
C GLN A 81 -7.70 0.36 1.22
N ALA A 82 -8.50 -0.46 0.53
CA ALA A 82 -9.95 -0.34 0.53
C ALA A 82 -10.54 -0.57 1.92
N LEU A 83 -10.06 -1.56 2.67
CA LEU A 83 -10.48 -1.85 4.04
C LEU A 83 -10.12 -0.70 4.99
N ASN A 84 -8.92 -0.15 4.86
CA ASN A 84 -8.47 1.00 5.65
C ASN A 84 -9.34 2.24 5.37
N ILE A 85 -9.58 2.57 4.09
CA ILE A 85 -10.44 3.70 3.70
C ILE A 85 -11.86 3.50 4.24
N LYS A 86 -12.42 2.29 4.11
CA LYS A 86 -13.73 1.97 4.68
C LYS A 86 -13.74 2.23 6.18
N SER A 87 -12.76 1.71 6.93
CA SER A 87 -12.68 1.92 8.38
C SER A 87 -12.68 3.40 8.75
N ASN A 88 -11.89 4.22 8.05
CA ASN A 88 -11.85 5.67 8.26
C ASN A 88 -13.18 6.36 7.94
N ILE A 89 -13.87 5.95 6.87
CA ILE A 89 -15.19 6.49 6.53
C ILE A 89 -16.19 6.17 7.63
N GLU A 90 -16.24 4.93 8.12
CA GLU A 90 -17.17 4.53 9.18
C GLU A 90 -16.90 5.24 10.50
N GLU A 91 -15.62 5.36 10.89
CA GLU A 91 -15.23 6.09 12.11
C GLU A 91 -15.69 7.55 12.06
N ARG A 92 -15.45 8.22 10.92
CA ARG A 92 -15.87 9.61 10.72
C ARG A 92 -17.38 9.76 10.69
N ARG A 93 -18.09 8.84 10.04
CA ARG A 93 -19.57 8.80 10.02
C ARG A 93 -20.15 8.54 11.41
N GLY A 94 -19.45 7.78 12.26
CA GLY A 94 -19.83 7.56 13.66
C GLY A 94 -19.55 8.76 14.57
N SER A 95 -18.86 9.79 14.07
CA SER A 95 -18.54 11.03 14.79
C SER A 95 -19.39 12.20 14.28
N ASN A 96 -19.34 13.34 14.98
CA ASN A 96 -20.06 14.55 14.58
C ASN A 96 -19.32 15.34 13.48
N GLN A 97 -18.89 14.65 12.40
CA GLN A 97 -18.26 15.26 11.22
C GLN A 97 -19.32 15.49 10.12
N LEU A 98 -19.30 16.67 9.50
CA LEU A 98 -20.25 17.07 8.46
C LEU A 98 -19.98 16.43 7.08
N GLY A 99 -18.84 15.77 6.90
CA GLY A 99 -18.48 15.08 5.65
C GLY A 99 -17.04 14.61 5.61
N VAL A 100 -16.71 13.77 4.63
CA VAL A 100 -15.36 13.26 4.35
C VAL A 100 -15.10 13.24 2.85
N ILE A 101 -13.94 13.76 2.43
CA ILE A 101 -13.45 13.66 1.06
C ILE A 101 -12.21 12.76 1.11
N VAL A 102 -12.23 11.67 0.34
CA VAL A 102 -11.13 10.70 0.29
C VAL A 102 -10.24 11.04 -0.89
N TRP A 103 -8.94 11.16 -0.62
CA TRP A 103 -7.92 11.27 -1.66
C TRP A 103 -7.40 9.87 -2.05
N GLN A 104 -7.32 9.49 -3.32
CA GLN A 104 -7.68 10.22 -4.55
C GLN A 104 -8.84 9.56 -5.31
N TYR A 105 -9.49 10.32 -6.20
CA TYR A 105 -10.61 9.83 -7.01
C TYR A 105 -10.16 9.03 -8.24
N ASN A 106 -9.10 9.47 -8.92
CA ASN A 106 -8.59 8.86 -10.15
C ASN A 106 -7.05 8.90 -10.20
N GLU A 107 -6.49 8.10 -11.10
CA GLU A 107 -5.06 8.10 -11.47
C GLU A 107 -4.92 8.72 -12.86
N ILE A 108 -3.82 9.44 -13.11
CA ILE A 108 -3.51 10.00 -14.44
C ILE A 108 -2.78 9.00 -15.35
N TRP A 109 -2.08 8.04 -14.76
CA TRP A 109 -1.37 6.95 -15.44
C TRP A 109 -1.21 5.73 -14.56
#